data_AF-A0A930YID5-F1
#
_entry.id   AF-A0A930YID5-F1
#
_cell.length_a   1.000
_cell.length_b   1.000
_cell.length_c   1.000
_cell.angle_alpha   90.00
_cell.angle_beta   90.00
_cell.angle_gamma   90.00
#
_symmetry.space_group_name_H-M   'P 1'
#
loop_
_entity.id
_entity.type
_entity.pdbx_description
1 polymer ?
#
loop_
_entity_poly.entity_id
_entity_poly.type
_entity_poly.pdbx_seq_one_letter_code
_entity_poly.pdbx_strand_id
1 'polypeptide(L)'
;MTADAPLEGTSYPVNSPGSPSVRVERRAVGEAESRQANGPDWDRYADEYQATHGEFLGDIGFVWGPEGHTEADLGALGDVSGLDVLEVGSGAGQCSRWVRSQGGRPVGLDLSFRQLQHSRRIDDATGVTVPSVLGTATALPFADASFDVVFCSFGALQFVADLDDAVAETARVLRPGGRFAFSITHPTRWMFPDDPTEAGLVASQSYWDRRPYVEIDDETGQVSYVEHHRTLGDWVAVLAGHGFVLDTLLEPEWPEGHDRVWGGWSGVRGRLTPGTAIFGARLLPR
;
A
#
# COMPACT_ATOMS: atom_id res chain seq x y z
N MET A 1 -13.68 38.71 -12.45
CA MET A 1 -14.73 37.67 -12.45
C MET A 1 -14.65 37.00 -13.80
N THR A 2 -13.72 36.07 -13.92
CA THR A 2 -13.47 35.23 -15.09
C THR A 2 -13.20 33.87 -14.51
N ALA A 3 -14.08 32.92 -14.85
CA ALA A 3 -14.10 31.58 -14.30
C ALA A 3 -12.83 30.83 -14.72
N ASP A 4 -12.10 30.30 -13.75
CA ASP A 4 -11.04 29.33 -13.98
C ASP A 4 -11.68 27.99 -14.40
N ALA A 5 -11.21 27.47 -15.53
CA ALA A 5 -11.54 26.13 -15.99
C ALA A 5 -10.89 25.08 -15.06
N PRO A 6 -11.54 23.93 -14.81
CA PRO A 6 -10.93 22.87 -14.02
C PRO A 6 -9.73 22.30 -14.79
N LEU A 7 -8.58 22.23 -14.14
CA LEU A 7 -7.40 21.53 -14.64
C LEU A 7 -7.70 20.03 -14.63
N GLU A 8 -7.78 19.44 -15.81
CA GLU A 8 -7.88 17.99 -16.03
C GLU A 8 -6.62 17.33 -15.43
N GLY A 9 -6.80 16.60 -14.32
CA GLY A 9 -5.77 15.74 -13.76
C GLY A 9 -5.71 14.46 -14.57
N THR A 10 -4.60 14.24 -15.27
CA THR A 10 -4.29 12.96 -15.90
C THR A 10 -4.02 11.94 -14.80
N SER A 11 -4.89 10.94 -14.71
CA SER A 11 -4.70 9.69 -13.97
C SER A 11 -3.41 8.98 -14.43
N TYR A 12 -2.91 8.04 -13.62
CA TYR A 12 -1.96 6.97 -13.95
C TYR A 12 -1.94 6.59 -15.44
N PRO A 13 -0.83 6.12 -16.04
CA PRO A 13 -0.70 5.95 -17.49
C PRO A 13 -1.67 4.88 -18.00
N VAL A 14 -2.91 5.29 -18.26
CA VAL A 14 -3.96 4.46 -18.80
C VAL A 14 -4.26 5.03 -20.17
N ASN A 15 -3.33 4.80 -21.09
CA ASN A 15 -3.66 4.72 -22.51
C ASN A 15 -3.17 3.36 -23.03
N SER A 16 -3.55 2.30 -22.30
CA SER A 16 -3.77 1.00 -22.92
C SER A 16 -5.05 1.12 -23.75
N PRO A 17 -5.04 0.81 -25.05
CA PRO A 17 -6.24 0.93 -25.89
C PRO A 17 -7.36 0.05 -25.34
N GLY A 18 -8.45 0.67 -24.89
CA GLY A 18 -9.64 -0.01 -24.36
C GLY A 18 -9.97 0.26 -22.89
N SER A 19 -9.23 1.10 -22.18
CA SER A 19 -9.59 1.48 -20.81
C SER A 19 -10.78 2.44 -20.76
N PRO A 20 -11.71 2.27 -19.82
CA PRO A 20 -12.90 3.12 -19.71
C PRO A 20 -12.52 4.57 -19.35
N SER A 21 -13.29 5.52 -19.87
CA SER A 21 -13.21 6.93 -19.45
C SER A 21 -13.60 7.02 -17.98
N VAL A 22 -12.78 7.70 -17.17
CA VAL A 22 -13.04 7.92 -15.75
C VAL A 22 -13.04 9.41 -15.44
N ARG A 23 -13.93 9.80 -14.52
CA ARG A 23 -13.89 11.12 -13.88
C ARG A 23 -13.51 10.99 -12.42
N VAL A 24 -12.90 12.04 -11.88
CA VAL A 24 -12.44 12.09 -10.49
C VAL A 24 -13.35 12.97 -9.64
N GLU A 25 -13.73 12.46 -8.46
CA GLU A 25 -14.41 13.22 -7.41
C GLU A 25 -13.61 13.21 -6.09
N ARG A 26 -13.75 14.29 -5.30
CA ARG A 26 -13.24 14.38 -3.92
C ARG A 26 -14.41 14.41 -2.94
N ARG A 27 -14.86 13.23 -2.49
CA ARG A 27 -16.02 13.07 -1.60
C ARG A 27 -15.82 11.95 -0.59
N ALA A 28 -16.58 12.00 0.50
CA ALA A 28 -16.59 10.92 1.49
C ALA A 28 -17.11 9.61 0.87
N VAL A 29 -16.44 8.51 1.21
CA VAL A 29 -16.72 7.14 0.79
C VAL A 29 -16.48 6.23 1.98
N GLY A 30 -17.40 5.31 2.24
CA GLY A 30 -17.27 4.32 3.31
C GLY A 30 -16.48 3.08 2.90
N GLU A 31 -16.17 2.22 3.86
CA GLU A 31 -15.39 1.00 3.61
C GLU A 31 -16.08 0.02 2.66
N ALA A 32 -17.41 -0.16 2.77
CA ALA A 32 -18.16 -1.05 1.89
C ALA A 32 -18.06 -0.64 0.41
N GLU A 33 -18.22 0.65 0.12
CA GLU A 33 -18.10 1.20 -1.24
C GLU A 33 -16.65 1.14 -1.72
N SER A 34 -15.67 1.45 -0.85
CA SER A 34 -14.23 1.35 -1.17
C SER A 34 -13.84 -0.08 -1.56
N ARG A 35 -14.33 -1.10 -0.84
CA ARG A 35 -14.08 -2.51 -1.17
C ARG A 35 -14.74 -2.95 -2.46
N GLN A 36 -15.99 -2.52 -2.66
CA GLN A 36 -16.74 -2.86 -3.86
C GLN A 36 -16.07 -2.31 -5.12
N ALA A 37 -15.44 -1.14 -5.02
CA ALA A 37 -14.62 -0.55 -6.07
C ALA A 37 -13.27 -1.26 -6.21
N ASN A 38 -12.45 -1.21 -5.16
CA ASN A 38 -11.04 -1.60 -5.23
C ASN A 38 -10.81 -3.11 -5.41
N GLY A 39 -11.66 -3.97 -4.84
CA GLY A 39 -11.47 -5.44 -4.93
C GLY A 39 -11.48 -5.95 -6.38
N PRO A 40 -12.58 -5.74 -7.13
CA PRO A 40 -12.65 -6.08 -8.55
C PRO A 40 -11.61 -5.36 -9.41
N ASP A 41 -11.26 -4.13 -9.06
CA ASP A 41 -10.25 -3.34 -9.77
C ASP A 41 -8.86 -3.96 -9.64
N TRP A 42 -8.45 -4.31 -8.43
CA TRP A 42 -7.20 -5.03 -8.17
C TRP A 42 -7.18 -6.41 -8.84
N ASP A 43 -8.31 -7.13 -8.88
CA ASP A 43 -8.40 -8.40 -9.61
C ASP A 43 -8.17 -8.21 -11.12
N ARG A 44 -8.71 -7.14 -11.70
CA ARG A 44 -8.53 -6.80 -13.12
C ARG A 44 -7.10 -6.38 -13.42
N TYR A 45 -6.50 -5.58 -12.56
CA TYR A 45 -5.18 -4.99 -12.75
C TYR A 45 -4.03 -5.94 -12.39
N ALA A 46 -4.28 -6.99 -11.60
CA ALA A 46 -3.25 -7.90 -11.10
C ALA A 46 -2.31 -8.47 -12.17
N ASP A 47 -2.81 -8.84 -13.36
CA ASP A 47 -1.98 -9.38 -14.44
C ASP A 47 -1.00 -8.33 -15.00
N GLU A 48 -1.49 -7.12 -15.27
CA GLU A 48 -0.68 -6.00 -15.74
C GLU A 48 0.30 -5.54 -14.67
N TYR A 49 -0.14 -5.50 -13.40
CA TYR A 49 0.70 -5.15 -12.27
C TYR A 49 1.89 -6.11 -12.16
N GLN A 50 1.66 -7.44 -12.19
CA GLN A 50 2.75 -8.40 -12.12
C GLN A 50 3.64 -8.37 -13.37
N ALA A 51 3.08 -8.15 -14.57
CA ALA A 51 3.87 -7.99 -15.78
C ALA A 51 4.79 -6.75 -15.75
N THR A 52 4.33 -5.66 -15.13
CA THR A 52 5.03 -4.37 -15.12
C THR A 52 6.02 -4.26 -13.95
N HIS A 53 5.64 -4.80 -12.79
CA HIS A 53 6.37 -4.58 -11.53
C HIS A 53 7.03 -5.85 -10.99
N GLY A 54 6.67 -7.04 -11.48
CA GLY A 54 7.15 -8.32 -10.95
C GLY A 54 8.67 -8.43 -10.91
N GLU A 55 9.38 -8.03 -11.98
CA GLU A 55 10.85 -8.05 -12.02
C GLU A 55 11.48 -7.17 -10.93
N PHE A 56 10.91 -5.99 -10.70
CA PHE A 56 11.42 -5.05 -9.69
C PHE A 56 11.12 -5.50 -8.26
N LEU A 57 9.93 -6.07 -8.03
CA LEU A 57 9.57 -6.61 -6.73
C LEU A 57 10.37 -7.88 -6.41
N GLY A 58 10.71 -8.67 -7.44
CA GLY A 58 11.44 -9.92 -7.35
C GLY A 58 10.60 -11.06 -6.76
N ASP A 59 10.71 -12.25 -7.36
CA ASP A 59 9.98 -13.45 -6.91
C ASP A 59 10.34 -13.90 -5.47
N ILE A 60 11.42 -13.37 -4.88
CA ILE A 60 11.78 -13.51 -3.46
C ILE A 60 12.43 -12.18 -3.01
N GLY A 61 11.71 -11.07 -3.19
CA GLY A 61 12.16 -9.73 -2.78
C GLY A 61 11.30 -9.10 -1.70
N PHE A 62 11.83 -8.06 -1.06
CA PHE A 62 11.09 -7.23 -0.11
C PHE A 62 11.45 -5.78 -0.39
N VAL A 63 10.55 -5.04 -1.02
CA VAL A 63 10.72 -3.63 -1.36
C VAL A 63 9.64 -2.81 -0.66
N TRP A 64 10.02 -1.70 -0.03
CA TRP A 64 9.12 -0.86 0.77
C TRP A 64 8.36 0.21 -0.02
N GLY A 65 8.76 0.50 -1.26
CA GLY A 65 8.16 1.57 -2.06
C GLY A 65 8.81 1.75 -3.44
N PRO A 66 8.35 2.72 -4.23
CA PRO A 66 8.83 2.99 -5.58
C PRO A 66 10.30 3.40 -5.61
N GLU A 67 10.86 3.89 -4.51
CA GLU A 67 12.29 4.19 -4.37
C GLU A 67 13.18 2.95 -4.48
N GLY A 68 12.63 1.74 -4.29
CA GLY A 68 13.36 0.48 -4.41
C GLY A 68 14.15 0.06 -3.17
N HIS A 69 14.07 0.79 -2.07
CA HIS A 69 14.72 0.40 -0.81
C HIS A 69 14.14 -0.90 -0.28
N THR A 70 15.04 -1.82 0.07
CA THR A 70 14.65 -3.15 0.55
C THR A 70 14.58 -3.22 2.07
N GLU A 71 13.93 -4.26 2.60
CA GLU A 71 14.00 -4.53 4.04
C GLU A 71 15.42 -4.82 4.52
N ALA A 72 16.28 -5.42 3.69
CA ALA A 72 17.68 -5.64 4.04
C ALA A 72 18.46 -4.33 4.23
N ASP A 73 18.07 -3.27 3.53
CA ASP A 73 18.70 -1.94 3.63
C ASP A 73 18.17 -1.15 4.82
N LEU A 74 16.85 -1.21 5.07
CA LEU A 74 16.17 -0.32 6.02
C LEU A 74 15.90 -0.94 7.39
N GLY A 75 15.77 -2.26 7.49
CA GLY A 75 15.56 -2.96 8.77
C GLY A 75 14.28 -2.56 9.51
N ALA A 76 13.23 -2.12 8.81
CA ALA A 76 11.99 -1.65 9.41
C ALA A 76 11.15 -2.79 10.00
N LEU A 77 11.22 -4.00 9.43
CA LEU A 77 10.58 -5.21 9.94
C LEU A 77 11.36 -5.82 11.11
N GLY A 78 12.69 -5.76 11.07
CA GLY A 78 13.58 -6.38 12.07
C GLY A 78 13.78 -7.88 11.85
N ASP A 79 14.36 -8.57 12.85
CA ASP A 79 14.62 -10.01 12.76
C ASP A 79 13.31 -10.82 12.84
N VAL A 80 13.06 -11.62 11.80
CA VAL A 80 11.87 -12.46 11.64
C VAL A 80 12.16 -13.96 11.80
N SER A 81 13.41 -14.33 12.12
CA SER A 81 13.81 -15.72 12.22
C SER A 81 12.99 -16.47 13.28
N GLY A 82 12.30 -17.53 12.86
CA GLY A 82 11.46 -18.31 13.76
C GLY A 82 10.19 -17.60 14.25
N LEU A 83 9.81 -16.46 13.68
CA LEU A 83 8.59 -15.74 14.03
C LEU A 83 7.39 -16.11 13.15
N ASP A 84 6.18 -16.01 13.70
CA ASP A 84 4.93 -16.03 12.93
C ASP A 84 4.66 -14.62 12.39
N VAL A 85 4.53 -14.50 11.07
CA VAL A 85 4.44 -13.21 10.39
C VAL A 85 3.19 -13.14 9.53
N LEU A 86 2.42 -12.06 9.62
CA LEU A 86 1.29 -11.78 8.73
C LEU A 86 1.64 -10.63 7.79
N GLU A 87 1.50 -10.83 6.48
CA GLU A 87 1.52 -9.77 5.49
C GLU A 87 0.07 -9.38 5.14
N VAL A 88 -0.30 -8.12 5.34
CA VAL A 88 -1.60 -7.55 4.96
C VAL A 88 -1.45 -6.82 3.63
N GLY A 89 -2.24 -7.21 2.63
CA GLY A 89 -2.11 -6.74 1.25
C GLY A 89 -0.93 -7.39 0.55
N SER A 90 -0.81 -8.72 0.64
CA SER A 90 0.38 -9.44 0.19
C SER A 90 0.62 -9.43 -1.31
N GLY A 91 -0.37 -9.06 -2.12
CA GLY A 91 -0.32 -9.18 -3.57
C GLY A 91 0.03 -10.62 -3.96
N ALA A 92 1.07 -10.78 -4.78
CA ALA A 92 1.58 -12.09 -5.17
C ALA A 92 2.56 -12.70 -4.14
N GLY A 93 2.69 -12.14 -2.94
CA GLY A 93 3.43 -12.69 -1.81
C GLY A 93 4.95 -12.44 -1.83
N GLN A 94 5.42 -11.44 -2.59
CA GLN A 94 6.85 -11.12 -2.78
C GLN A 94 7.61 -11.08 -1.45
N CYS A 95 7.18 -10.16 -0.59
CA CYS A 95 7.75 -9.93 0.73
C CYS A 95 7.60 -11.15 1.64
N SER A 96 6.45 -11.85 1.62
CA SER A 96 6.28 -13.09 2.37
C SER A 96 7.30 -14.17 2.02
N ARG A 97 7.61 -14.44 0.73
CA ARG A 97 8.67 -15.44 0.44
C ARG A 97 10.05 -14.95 0.85
N TRP A 98 10.29 -13.64 0.84
CA TRP A 98 11.52 -13.09 1.45
C TRP A 98 11.56 -13.39 2.95
N VAL A 99 10.47 -13.15 3.70
CA VAL A 99 10.38 -13.51 5.13
C VAL A 99 10.63 -15.01 5.34
N ARG A 100 10.10 -15.86 4.46
CA ARG A 100 10.35 -17.31 4.47
C ARG A 100 11.84 -17.64 4.29
N SER A 101 12.54 -16.94 3.39
CA SER A 101 13.97 -17.13 3.15
C SER A 101 14.84 -16.68 4.32
N GLN A 102 14.35 -15.73 5.13
CA GLN A 102 14.97 -15.30 6.40
C GLN A 102 14.65 -16.24 7.59
N GLY A 103 13.91 -17.33 7.37
CA GLY A 103 13.57 -18.30 8.42
C GLY A 103 12.27 -18.01 9.18
N GLY A 104 11.48 -17.04 8.74
CA GLY A 104 10.14 -16.77 9.28
C GLY A 104 9.07 -17.76 8.82
N ARG A 105 7.89 -17.63 9.42
CA ARG A 105 6.66 -18.38 9.06
C ARG A 105 5.59 -17.38 8.61
N PRO A 106 5.66 -16.91 7.35
CA PRO A 106 4.74 -15.92 6.82
C PRO A 106 3.38 -16.52 6.43
N VAL A 107 2.34 -15.73 6.55
CA VAL A 107 1.04 -15.90 5.89
C VAL A 107 0.71 -14.60 5.17
N GLY A 108 0.36 -14.68 3.88
CA GLY A 108 -0.11 -13.53 3.10
C GLY A 108 -1.63 -13.40 3.16
N LEU A 109 -2.14 -12.18 3.32
CA LEU A 109 -3.55 -11.86 3.16
C LEU A 109 -3.72 -10.81 2.07
N ASP A 110 -4.63 -11.05 1.12
CA ASP A 110 -4.96 -10.07 0.09
C ASP A 110 -6.46 -10.09 -0.23
N LEU A 111 -6.97 -8.96 -0.73
CA LEU A 111 -8.37 -8.83 -1.16
C LEU A 111 -8.55 -9.33 -2.60
N SER A 112 -7.51 -9.30 -3.42
CA SER A 112 -7.52 -9.74 -4.81
C SER A 112 -7.25 -11.24 -4.90
N PHE A 113 -8.27 -11.98 -5.32
CA PHE A 113 -8.10 -13.40 -5.61
C PHE A 113 -7.11 -13.62 -6.77
N ARG A 114 -7.06 -12.71 -7.74
CA ARG A 114 -6.13 -12.81 -8.88
C ARG A 114 -4.67 -12.64 -8.45
N GLN A 115 -4.38 -11.76 -7.49
CA GLN A 115 -3.05 -11.65 -6.89
C GLN A 115 -2.64 -12.93 -6.17
N LEU A 116 -3.56 -13.56 -5.41
CA LEU A 116 -3.28 -14.84 -4.76
C LEU A 116 -3.01 -15.98 -5.76
N GLN A 117 -3.65 -15.95 -6.94
CA GLN A 117 -3.30 -16.88 -8.03
C GLN A 117 -1.87 -16.65 -8.55
N HIS A 118 -1.40 -15.41 -8.64
CA HIS A 118 0.00 -15.12 -8.96
C HIS A 118 0.96 -15.60 -7.87
N SER A 119 0.59 -15.41 -6.60
CA SER A 119 1.36 -16.00 -5.48
C SER A 119 1.56 -17.49 -5.67
N ARG A 120 0.49 -18.22 -6.02
CA ARG A 120 0.60 -19.66 -6.26
C ARG A 120 1.50 -20.01 -7.44
N ARG A 121 1.47 -19.23 -8.53
CA ARG A 121 2.36 -19.44 -9.69
C ARG A 121 3.83 -19.22 -9.32
N ILE A 122 4.12 -18.19 -8.54
CA ILE A 122 5.49 -17.92 -8.07
C ILE A 122 5.95 -19.00 -7.09
N ASP A 123 5.06 -19.49 -6.21
CA ASP A 123 5.37 -20.65 -5.35
C ASP A 123 5.81 -21.87 -6.18
N ASP A 124 5.05 -22.19 -7.24
CA ASP A 124 5.35 -23.32 -8.12
C ASP A 124 6.65 -23.10 -8.91
N ALA A 125 6.97 -21.87 -9.31
CA ALA A 125 8.18 -21.52 -10.05
C ALA A 125 9.46 -21.50 -9.18
N THR A 126 9.35 -21.01 -7.94
CA THR A 126 10.49 -20.85 -7.02
C THR A 126 10.71 -22.06 -6.13
N GLY A 127 9.68 -22.89 -5.92
CA GLY A 127 9.68 -23.95 -4.92
C GLY A 127 9.55 -23.46 -3.47
N VAL A 128 9.33 -22.16 -3.25
CA VAL A 128 9.14 -21.55 -1.93
C VAL A 128 7.66 -21.24 -1.74
N THR A 129 6.95 -22.12 -1.05
CA THR A 129 5.50 -21.95 -0.80
C THR A 129 5.22 -20.99 0.36
N VAL A 130 4.30 -20.06 0.14
CA VAL A 130 3.74 -19.17 1.18
C VAL A 130 2.24 -19.41 1.30
N PRO A 131 1.72 -19.77 2.49
CA PRO A 131 0.29 -19.80 2.73
C PRO A 131 -0.34 -18.43 2.50
N SER A 132 -1.45 -18.39 1.76
CA SER A 132 -2.19 -17.15 1.53
C SER A 132 -3.69 -17.29 1.76
N VAL A 133 -4.34 -16.20 2.14
CA VAL A 133 -5.75 -16.14 2.51
C VAL A 133 -6.42 -14.94 1.85
N LEU A 134 -7.61 -15.16 1.26
CA LEU A 134 -8.45 -14.09 0.75
C LEU A 134 -9.15 -13.39 1.94
N GLY A 135 -8.98 -12.08 2.08
CA GLY A 135 -9.56 -11.35 3.21
C GLY A 135 -9.36 -9.83 3.15
N THR A 136 -9.76 -9.15 4.22
CA THR A 136 -9.65 -7.68 4.34
C THR A 136 -8.92 -7.27 5.60
N ALA A 137 -8.21 -6.15 5.55
CA ALA A 137 -7.46 -5.62 6.68
C ALA A 137 -8.34 -5.30 7.92
N THR A 138 -9.63 -4.96 7.74
CA THR A 138 -10.53 -4.63 8.87
C THR A 138 -11.27 -5.84 9.45
N ALA A 139 -11.02 -7.05 8.96
CA ALA A 139 -11.66 -8.28 9.43
C ALA A 139 -10.73 -9.46 9.16
N LEU A 140 -9.65 -9.53 9.93
CA LEU A 140 -8.59 -10.51 9.78
C LEU A 140 -9.10 -11.89 10.26
N PRO A 141 -9.06 -12.94 9.41
CA PRO A 141 -9.61 -14.26 9.72
C PRO A 141 -8.67 -15.10 10.62
N PHE A 142 -8.02 -14.47 11.58
CA PHE A 142 -7.05 -15.08 12.48
C PHE A 142 -7.47 -14.90 13.94
N ALA A 143 -7.03 -15.82 14.80
CA ALA A 143 -7.27 -15.72 16.23
C ALA A 143 -6.43 -14.58 16.85
N ASP A 144 -6.84 -14.13 18.02
CA ASP A 144 -6.10 -13.14 18.80
C ASP A 144 -4.69 -13.64 19.12
N ALA A 145 -3.71 -12.73 19.18
CA ALA A 145 -2.33 -13.04 19.58
C ALA A 145 -1.68 -14.22 18.80
N SER A 146 -1.94 -14.30 17.49
CA SER A 146 -1.44 -15.36 16.61
C SER A 146 -0.12 -15.03 15.92
N PHE A 147 0.27 -13.75 15.85
CA PHE A 147 1.47 -13.32 15.13
C PHE A 147 2.42 -12.54 16.02
N ASP A 148 3.72 -12.69 15.77
CA ASP A 148 4.77 -11.87 16.40
C ASP A 148 4.96 -10.56 15.63
N VAL A 149 4.77 -10.61 14.31
CA VAL A 149 4.91 -9.47 13.40
C VAL A 149 3.74 -9.41 12.43
N VAL A 150 3.18 -8.23 12.24
CA VAL A 150 2.28 -7.92 11.13
C VAL A 150 2.99 -6.88 10.28
N PHE A 151 2.92 -6.99 8.96
CA PHE A 151 3.42 -5.96 8.08
C PHE A 151 2.54 -5.71 6.86
N CYS A 152 2.66 -4.53 6.28
CA CYS A 152 2.03 -4.16 5.02
C CYS A 152 3.05 -3.39 4.18
N SER A 153 3.58 -4.01 3.13
CA SER A 153 4.51 -3.33 2.24
C SER A 153 3.78 -2.72 1.05
N PHE A 154 3.86 -1.41 0.95
CA PHE A 154 3.48 -0.54 -0.15
C PHE A 154 2.11 -0.84 -0.79
N GLY A 155 1.09 -0.18 -0.25
CA GLY A 155 -0.08 0.17 -1.05
C GLY A 155 -1.41 -0.34 -0.54
N ALA A 156 -1.50 -1.30 0.38
CA ALA A 156 -2.82 -1.82 0.76
C ALA A 156 -3.62 -0.89 1.70
N LEU A 157 -2.98 -0.29 2.70
CA LEU A 157 -3.69 0.47 3.74
C LEU A 157 -4.29 1.80 3.25
N GLN A 158 -3.81 2.36 2.13
CA GLN A 158 -4.38 3.57 1.52
C GLN A 158 -5.74 3.31 0.84
N PHE A 159 -6.11 2.05 0.60
CA PHE A 159 -7.41 1.64 0.06
C PHE A 159 -8.47 1.37 1.12
N VAL A 160 -8.08 1.37 2.40
CA VAL A 160 -8.97 1.14 3.53
C VAL A 160 -9.54 2.47 4.00
N ALA A 161 -10.87 2.59 4.03
CA ALA A 161 -11.60 3.74 4.60
C ALA A 161 -11.65 3.65 6.12
N ASP A 162 -11.96 2.47 6.66
CA ASP A 162 -12.10 2.22 8.10
C ASP A 162 -10.74 1.83 8.70
N LEU A 163 -9.80 2.77 8.69
CA LEU A 163 -8.43 2.53 9.17
C LEU A 163 -8.39 2.17 10.66
N ASP A 164 -9.29 2.74 11.46
CA ASP A 164 -9.37 2.43 12.90
C ASP A 164 -9.58 0.93 13.11
N ASP A 165 -10.52 0.32 12.38
CA ASP A 165 -10.80 -1.11 12.42
C ASP A 165 -9.61 -1.94 11.92
N ALA A 166 -8.91 -1.50 10.87
CA ALA A 166 -7.72 -2.21 10.38
C ALA A 166 -6.56 -2.21 11.39
N VAL A 167 -6.33 -1.08 12.08
CA VAL A 167 -5.31 -0.99 13.13
C VAL A 167 -5.74 -1.77 14.38
N ALA A 168 -7.05 -1.76 14.72
CA ALA A 168 -7.61 -2.56 15.81
C ALA A 168 -7.43 -4.07 15.57
N GLU A 169 -7.75 -4.54 14.36
CA GLU A 169 -7.56 -5.95 13.97
C GLU A 169 -6.07 -6.33 13.98
N THR A 170 -5.20 -5.43 13.50
CA THR A 170 -3.74 -5.63 13.57
C THR A 170 -3.27 -5.78 15.01
N ALA A 171 -3.73 -4.92 15.92
CA ALA A 171 -3.44 -5.03 17.35
C ALA A 171 -3.99 -6.32 17.97
N ARG A 172 -5.19 -6.76 17.54
CA ARG A 172 -5.84 -7.97 18.05
C ARG A 172 -5.04 -9.23 17.69
N VAL A 173 -4.60 -9.36 16.44
CA VAL A 173 -3.88 -10.57 15.98
C VAL A 173 -2.43 -10.60 16.42
N LEU A 174 -1.85 -9.46 16.80
CA LEU A 174 -0.51 -9.37 17.37
C LEU A 174 -0.46 -9.90 18.80
N ARG A 175 0.60 -10.65 19.10
CA ARG A 175 0.97 -10.98 20.47
C ARG A 175 1.36 -9.72 21.24
N PRO A 176 1.17 -9.67 22.58
CA PRO A 176 1.70 -8.57 23.39
C PRO A 176 3.20 -8.34 23.14
N GLY A 177 3.60 -7.10 22.85
CA GLY A 177 4.98 -6.77 22.46
C GLY A 177 5.30 -7.00 20.98
N GLY A 178 4.35 -7.51 20.20
CA GLY A 178 4.49 -7.76 18.77
C GLY A 178 4.70 -6.49 17.95
N ARG A 179 5.26 -6.65 16.75
CA ARG A 179 5.63 -5.53 15.88
C ARG A 179 4.63 -5.33 14.75
N PHE A 180 4.30 -4.08 14.47
CA PHE A 180 3.64 -3.67 13.24
C PHE A 180 4.59 -2.80 12.42
N ALA A 181 4.92 -3.23 11.20
CA ALA A 181 5.75 -2.46 10.27
C ALA A 181 5.02 -2.25 8.95
N PHE A 182 4.91 -1.03 8.44
CA PHE A 182 4.18 -0.81 7.20
C PHE A 182 4.70 0.40 6.45
N SER A 183 4.51 0.39 5.13
CA SER A 183 4.74 1.56 4.31
C SER A 183 3.46 2.06 3.67
N ILE A 184 3.40 3.36 3.50
CA ILE A 184 2.33 4.07 2.79
C ILE A 184 2.96 4.97 1.75
N THR A 185 2.17 5.30 0.72
CA THR A 185 2.52 6.44 -0.10
C THR A 185 2.55 7.70 0.77
N HIS A 186 3.63 8.47 0.69
CA HIS A 186 3.82 9.62 1.55
C HIS A 186 2.71 10.66 1.34
N PRO A 187 2.08 11.18 2.41
CA PRO A 187 0.88 12.01 2.29
C PRO A 187 1.09 13.38 1.61
N THR A 188 2.35 13.83 1.45
CA THR A 188 2.66 15.00 0.61
C THR A 188 2.23 14.78 -0.84
N ARG A 189 2.05 13.52 -1.27
CA ARG A 189 1.68 13.21 -2.64
C ARG A 189 0.42 13.94 -3.10
N TRP A 190 -0.51 14.12 -2.17
CA TRP A 190 -1.82 14.70 -2.36
C TRP A 190 -1.81 16.21 -2.61
N MET A 191 -0.68 16.87 -2.36
CA MET A 191 -0.54 18.28 -2.66
C MET A 191 -0.29 18.54 -4.14
N PHE A 192 0.20 17.54 -4.88
CA PHE A 192 0.65 17.69 -6.25
C PHE A 192 -0.15 16.81 -7.22
N PRO A 193 -0.15 17.13 -8.52
CA PRO A 193 -0.67 16.24 -9.56
C PRO A 193 0.02 14.87 -9.56
N ASP A 194 -0.70 13.86 -10.06
CA ASP A 194 -0.13 12.52 -10.32
C ASP A 194 0.57 12.51 -11.69
N ASP A 195 1.64 13.30 -11.79
CA ASP A 195 2.42 13.47 -13.02
C ASP A 195 3.91 13.26 -12.70
N PRO A 196 4.63 12.38 -13.43
CA PRO A 196 6.03 12.06 -13.14
C PRO A 196 7.02 13.11 -13.66
N THR A 197 6.57 14.20 -14.28
CA THR A 197 7.38 15.28 -14.84
C THR A 197 7.40 16.50 -13.92
N GLU A 198 8.00 17.61 -14.38
CA GLU A 198 7.98 18.89 -13.65
C GLU A 198 6.56 19.44 -13.40
N ALA A 199 5.58 19.05 -14.22
CA ALA A 199 4.18 19.41 -14.00
C ALA A 199 3.65 18.86 -12.65
N GLY A 200 4.17 17.72 -12.19
CA GLY A 200 3.88 17.12 -10.89
C GLY A 200 4.55 17.81 -9.70
N LEU A 201 5.26 18.94 -9.89
CA LEU A 201 5.90 19.71 -8.81
C LEU A 201 5.08 20.94 -8.38
N VAL A 202 3.93 21.17 -8.98
CA VAL A 202 3.04 22.29 -8.61
C VAL A 202 2.12 21.86 -7.49
N ALA A 203 2.25 22.47 -6.31
CA ALA A 203 1.29 22.27 -5.23
C ALA A 203 -0.07 22.88 -5.64
N SER A 204 -1.04 22.03 -5.98
CA SER A 204 -2.36 22.40 -6.50
C SER A 204 -3.50 22.06 -5.54
N GLN A 205 -3.21 21.29 -4.49
CA GLN A 205 -4.20 20.75 -3.55
C GLN A 205 -3.75 20.94 -2.10
N SER A 206 -4.73 21.07 -1.20
CA SER A 206 -4.48 21.20 0.23
C SER A 206 -4.04 19.87 0.83
N TYR A 207 -2.89 19.84 1.52
CA TYR A 207 -2.44 18.70 2.32
C TYR A 207 -3.46 18.27 3.38
N TRP A 208 -4.34 19.17 3.81
CA TRP A 208 -5.30 18.90 4.87
C TRP A 208 -6.64 18.38 4.36
N ASP A 209 -6.85 18.34 3.03
CA ASP A 209 -8.06 17.84 2.41
C ASP A 209 -8.11 16.31 2.44
N ARG A 210 -8.73 15.78 3.48
CA ARG A 210 -8.89 14.34 3.73
C ARG A 210 -10.00 13.68 2.92
N ARG A 211 -10.67 14.41 2.01
CA ARG A 211 -11.70 13.78 1.16
C ARG A 211 -11.04 12.72 0.28
N PRO A 212 -11.54 11.47 0.27
CA PRO A 212 -11.04 10.42 -0.61
C PRO A 212 -10.98 10.86 -2.08
N TYR A 213 -10.02 10.31 -2.80
CA TYR A 213 -9.98 10.33 -4.26
C TYR A 213 -10.84 9.18 -4.78
N VAL A 214 -11.77 9.50 -5.66
CA VAL A 214 -12.78 8.56 -6.14
C VAL A 214 -12.81 8.64 -7.65
N GLU A 215 -12.44 7.55 -8.32
CA GLU A 215 -12.63 7.41 -9.75
C GLU A 215 -13.98 6.77 -10.02
N ILE A 216 -14.69 7.35 -10.98
CA ILE A 216 -15.99 6.89 -11.42
C ILE A 216 -15.93 6.66 -12.92
N ASP A 217 -16.27 5.44 -13.32
CA ASP A 217 -16.42 5.07 -14.71
C ASP A 217 -17.55 5.89 -15.34
N ASP A 218 -17.26 6.60 -16.43
CA ASP A 218 -18.22 7.51 -17.07
C ASP A 218 -19.33 6.78 -17.82
N GLU A 219 -19.07 5.55 -18.28
CA GLU A 219 -20.05 4.76 -19.03
C GLU A 219 -21.12 4.16 -18.10
N THR A 220 -20.69 3.67 -16.94
CA THR A 220 -21.52 2.94 -15.98
C THR A 220 -21.97 3.80 -14.80
N GLY A 221 -21.25 4.89 -14.52
CA GLY A 221 -21.44 5.72 -13.33
C GLY A 221 -21.03 5.04 -12.03
N GLN A 222 -20.37 3.87 -12.08
CA GLN A 222 -19.93 3.12 -10.91
C GLN A 222 -18.56 3.58 -10.44
N VAL A 223 -18.34 3.55 -9.12
CA VAL A 223 -17.03 3.81 -8.54
C VAL A 223 -16.10 2.65 -8.89
N SER A 224 -14.99 2.94 -9.55
CA SER A 224 -14.00 1.96 -10.00
C SER A 224 -12.78 1.90 -9.07
N TYR A 225 -12.43 3.01 -8.44
CA TYR A 225 -11.24 3.11 -7.59
C TYR A 225 -11.43 4.16 -6.49
N VAL A 226 -10.95 3.85 -5.29
CA VAL A 226 -11.03 4.75 -4.13
C VAL A 226 -9.73 4.73 -3.36
N GLU A 227 -9.17 5.90 -3.09
CA GLU A 227 -7.98 6.03 -2.26
C GLU A 227 -8.14 7.10 -1.19
N HIS A 228 -7.67 6.79 0.01
CA HIS A 228 -7.91 7.57 1.22
C HIS A 228 -6.66 8.35 1.64
N HIS A 229 -6.78 9.68 1.65
CA HIS A 229 -5.74 10.54 2.19
C HIS A 229 -5.77 10.59 3.71
N ARG A 230 -4.61 10.41 4.33
CA ARG A 230 -4.37 10.60 5.76
C ARG A 230 -3.02 11.24 5.96
N THR A 231 -2.97 12.28 6.78
CA THR A 231 -1.71 12.95 7.12
C THR A 231 -0.84 12.04 7.99
N LEU A 232 0.48 12.32 8.09
CA LEU A 232 1.35 11.57 9.02
C LEU A 232 0.82 11.64 10.46
N GLY A 233 0.25 12.78 10.86
CA GLY A 233 -0.37 12.96 12.17
C GLY A 233 -1.58 12.05 12.38
N ASP A 234 -2.40 11.81 11.34
CA ASP A 234 -3.53 10.88 11.43
C ASP A 234 -3.04 9.44 11.63
N TRP A 235 -1.98 9.02 10.94
CA TRP A 235 -1.34 7.71 11.11
C TRP A 235 -0.75 7.52 12.51
N VAL A 236 -0.04 8.52 13.03
CA VAL A 236 0.51 8.48 14.39
C VAL A 236 -0.61 8.42 15.43
N ALA A 237 -1.68 9.21 15.24
CA ALA A 237 -2.80 9.25 16.18
C ALA A 237 -3.55 7.91 16.27
N VAL A 238 -3.83 7.26 15.12
CA VAL A 238 -4.52 5.96 15.13
C VAL A 238 -3.66 4.86 15.76
N LEU A 239 -2.35 4.83 15.48
CA LEU A 239 -1.42 3.89 16.11
C LEU A 239 -1.41 4.07 17.63
N ALA A 240 -1.24 5.31 18.10
CA ALA A 240 -1.25 5.62 19.52
C ALA A 240 -2.58 5.26 20.20
N GLY A 241 -3.71 5.49 19.51
CA GLY A 241 -5.05 5.14 19.99
C GLY A 241 -5.26 3.64 20.25
N HIS A 242 -4.57 2.78 19.50
CA HIS A 242 -4.63 1.32 19.63
C HIS A 242 -3.49 0.71 20.45
N GLY A 243 -2.74 1.53 21.18
CA GLY A 243 -1.71 1.07 22.12
C GLY A 243 -0.36 0.74 21.46
N PHE A 244 -0.12 1.23 20.24
CA PHE A 244 1.18 1.13 19.61
C PHE A 244 2.10 2.27 20.05
N VAL A 245 3.38 1.94 20.24
CA VAL A 245 4.47 2.92 20.36
C VAL A 245 5.27 2.88 19.07
N LEU A 246 5.34 4.02 18.40
CA LEU A 246 6.17 4.19 17.21
C LEU A 246 7.64 4.23 17.63
N ASP A 247 8.46 3.32 17.09
CA ASP A 247 9.91 3.29 17.31
C ASP A 247 10.72 3.59 16.04
N THR A 248 10.08 3.60 14.87
CA THR A 248 10.72 3.89 13.60
C THR A 248 9.76 4.67 12.70
N LEU A 249 10.26 5.74 12.07
CA LEU A 249 9.63 6.45 10.96
C LEU A 249 10.73 6.80 9.96
N LEU A 250 10.68 6.21 8.77
CA LEU A 250 11.63 6.46 7.69
C LEU A 250 10.92 7.14 6.52
N GLU A 251 11.57 8.13 5.95
CA GLU A 251 11.19 8.80 4.71
C GLU A 251 12.38 8.65 3.75
N PRO A 252 12.50 7.51 3.05
CA PRO A 252 13.69 7.20 2.27
C PRO A 252 13.89 8.19 1.11
N GLU A 253 15.14 8.55 0.87
CA GLU A 253 15.52 9.36 -0.29
C GLU A 253 15.45 8.56 -1.58
N TRP A 254 15.12 9.23 -2.68
CA TRP A 254 15.16 8.63 -4.01
C TRP A 254 16.61 8.36 -4.45
N PRO A 255 17.00 7.10 -4.72
CA PRO A 255 18.41 6.77 -4.99
C PRO A 255 18.97 7.45 -6.24
N GLU A 256 20.27 7.78 -6.21
CA GLU A 256 20.98 8.27 -7.39
C GLU A 256 20.97 7.21 -8.50
N GLY A 257 20.68 7.61 -9.74
CA GLY A 257 20.57 6.71 -10.89
C GLY A 257 19.30 5.84 -10.92
N HIS A 258 18.38 5.99 -9.97
CA HIS A 258 17.08 5.35 -10.05
C HIS A 258 16.13 6.14 -10.98
N ASP A 259 15.99 5.68 -12.22
CA ASP A 259 15.20 6.37 -13.25
C ASP A 259 13.83 5.75 -13.51
N ARG A 260 13.41 4.78 -12.69
CA ARG A 260 12.11 4.11 -12.83
C ARG A 260 10.98 5.10 -12.54
N VAL A 261 9.92 5.02 -13.34
CA VAL A 261 8.66 5.73 -13.08
C VAL A 261 7.64 4.75 -12.52
N TRP A 262 6.93 5.15 -11.47
CA TRP A 262 5.85 4.38 -10.85
C TRP A 262 4.67 5.31 -10.57
N GLY A 263 3.69 5.33 -11.47
CA GLY A 263 2.63 6.36 -11.45
C GLY A 263 3.24 7.76 -11.55
N GLY A 264 2.80 8.69 -10.70
CA GLY A 264 3.41 10.02 -10.57
C GLY A 264 4.75 10.07 -9.82
N TRP A 265 5.34 8.93 -9.46
CA TRP A 265 6.67 8.89 -8.84
C TRP A 265 7.77 8.71 -9.89
N SER A 266 8.77 9.58 -9.84
CA SER A 266 9.95 9.54 -10.68
C SER A 266 11.12 10.20 -9.95
N GLY A 267 12.33 10.10 -10.49
CA GLY A 267 13.46 10.86 -9.97
C GLY A 267 13.26 12.38 -9.98
N VAL A 268 12.42 12.93 -10.87
CA VAL A 268 12.11 14.38 -10.90
C VAL A 268 11.46 14.81 -9.59
N ARG A 269 10.48 14.04 -9.13
CA ARG A 269 9.73 14.33 -7.89
C ARG A 269 10.40 13.76 -6.65
N GLY A 270 10.85 12.51 -6.70
CA GLY A 270 11.39 11.79 -5.56
C GLY A 270 12.66 12.40 -4.98
N ARG A 271 13.42 13.17 -5.77
CA ARG A 271 14.58 13.93 -5.28
C ARG A 271 14.21 15.18 -4.47
N LEU A 272 12.96 15.62 -4.52
CA LEU A 272 12.48 16.86 -3.88
C LEU A 272 11.52 16.58 -2.72
N THR A 273 10.75 15.50 -2.80
CA THR A 273 9.76 15.13 -1.79
C THR A 273 9.75 13.61 -1.60
N PRO A 274 9.56 13.10 -0.37
CA PRO A 274 9.48 11.66 -0.13
C PRO A 274 8.29 11.05 -0.89
N GLY A 275 8.51 9.87 -1.47
CA GLY A 275 7.45 9.06 -2.09
C GLY A 275 6.79 8.10 -1.12
N THR A 276 7.54 7.66 -0.11
CA THR A 276 7.10 6.67 0.88
C THR A 276 7.32 7.17 2.31
N ALA A 277 6.41 6.82 3.21
CA ALA A 277 6.66 6.81 4.66
C ALA A 277 6.60 5.38 5.18
N ILE A 278 7.60 4.96 5.96
CA ILE A 278 7.71 3.61 6.51
C ILE A 278 7.68 3.71 8.03
N PHE A 279 6.73 3.01 8.65
CA PHE A 279 6.49 3.01 10.08
C PHE A 279 6.93 1.68 10.67
N GLY A 280 7.54 1.74 11.85
CA GLY A 280 7.77 0.58 12.72
C GLY A 280 7.25 0.91 14.11
N ALA A 281 6.36 0.06 14.62
CA ALA A 281 5.71 0.26 15.90
C ALA A 281 5.60 -1.05 16.69
N ARG A 282 5.56 -0.95 18.02
CA ARG A 282 5.36 -2.08 18.92
C ARG A 282 4.05 -1.95 19.67
N LEU A 283 3.29 -3.03 19.76
CA LEU A 283 2.10 -3.10 20.58
C LEU A 283 2.52 -3.21 22.06
N LEU A 284 2.07 -2.28 22.90
CA LEU A 284 2.34 -2.34 24.32
C LEU A 284 1.72 -3.59 24.96
N PRO A 285 2.40 -4.27 25.91
CA PRO A 285 1.76 -5.27 26.74
C PRO A 285 0.60 -4.64 27.51
N ARG A 286 -0.58 -5.27 27.46
CA ARG A 286 -1.75 -4.86 28.24
C ARG A 286 -1.67 -5.38 29.67
#